data_AF-A0AAU7SUA3-F1
#
_entry.id   AF-A0AAU7SUA3-F1
#
_cell.length_a   1.000
_cell.length_b   1.000
_cell.length_c   1.000
_cell.angle_alpha   90.00
_cell.angle_beta   90.00
_cell.angle_gamma   90.00
#
_symmetry.space_group_name_H-M   'P 1'
#
loop_
_entity.id
_entity.type
_entity.pdbx_description
1 polymer ?
#
loop_
_entity_poly.entity_id
_entity_poly.type
_entity_poly.pdbx_seq_one_letter_code
_entity_poly.pdbx_strand_id
1 'polypeptide(L)'
;MNRTPPKKVIQILRQEVGFGCPVPNCGNPYLEWHHFDPPWSIENHHRPDGMIALCTQHHKNADNNAYTNDQLIEFKKNKVNSEKVKGNFEWRRNKLLTVVGGNFYYETPRALVIDNHDVVSLTRDENGYLLLNVEMLSVSKEERLIMRGNCWENIGNPIDFKCPPSGKEIEIKYENGDLLSIKFYVINNKELFKKNFNRNAPDFLEFPLTISEINFEVSGVNIYVSPKGTNIQTNQFIGNFSYNCGVGMMVNLGINWRQNWNLVPVPSKRLSPCPCNSGYRYKHCHGKIELSI
;
A
#
# COMPACT_ATOMS: atom_id res chain seq x y z
N MET A 1 -22.75 21.51 -8.49
CA MET A 1 -21.43 21.09 -7.98
C MET A 1 -21.36 19.57 -8.05
N ASN A 2 -20.19 18.96 -8.28
CA ASN A 2 -20.07 17.49 -8.22
C ASN A 2 -20.03 17.05 -6.75
N ARG A 3 -20.65 15.93 -6.37
CA ARG A 3 -20.63 15.40 -4.98
C ARG A 3 -19.23 14.93 -4.56
N THR A 4 -18.32 14.70 -5.52
CA THR A 4 -16.91 14.39 -5.26
C THR A 4 -16.13 15.64 -4.80
N PRO A 5 -15.58 15.66 -3.56
CA PRO A 5 -14.87 16.83 -3.05
C PRO A 5 -13.51 17.06 -3.75
N PRO A 6 -12.98 18.29 -3.73
CA PRO A 6 -11.63 18.57 -4.20
C PRO A 6 -10.56 17.78 -3.43
N LYS A 7 -9.42 17.50 -4.08
CA LYS A 7 -8.31 16.71 -3.50
C LYS A 7 -7.88 17.18 -2.10
N LYS A 8 -7.77 18.50 -1.90
CA LYS A 8 -7.37 19.08 -0.61
C LYS A 8 -8.38 18.79 0.50
N VAL A 9 -9.68 18.83 0.19
CA VAL A 9 -10.75 18.47 1.14
C VAL A 9 -10.69 16.98 1.48
N ILE A 10 -10.50 16.12 0.47
CA ILE A 10 -10.33 14.67 0.66
C ILE A 10 -9.12 14.33 1.54
N GLN A 11 -8.01 15.07 1.42
CA GLN A 11 -6.85 14.90 2.30
C GLN A 11 -7.18 15.24 3.76
N ILE A 12 -7.84 16.39 3.99
CA ILE A 12 -8.27 16.80 5.33
C ILE A 12 -9.18 15.73 5.95
N LEU A 13 -10.22 15.31 5.24
CA LEU A 13 -11.20 14.32 5.73
C LEU A 13 -10.56 12.99 6.13
N ARG A 14 -9.54 12.54 5.40
CA ARG A 14 -8.81 11.31 5.72
C ARG A 14 -7.93 11.46 6.96
N GLN A 15 -7.23 12.60 7.07
CA GLN A 15 -6.39 12.91 8.23
C GLN A 15 -7.23 13.06 9.52
N GLU A 16 -8.42 13.65 9.42
CA GLU A 16 -9.34 13.82 10.55
C GLU A 16 -9.72 12.48 11.17
N VAL A 17 -9.94 11.43 10.37
CA VAL A 17 -10.36 10.10 10.85
C VAL A 17 -9.20 9.12 11.09
N GLY A 18 -7.95 9.56 10.89
CA GLY A 18 -6.77 8.68 11.01
C GLY A 18 -6.69 7.62 9.91
N PHE A 19 -7.20 7.92 8.71
CA PHE A 19 -7.21 7.06 7.52
C PHE A 19 -8.00 5.74 7.61
N GLY A 20 -8.78 5.53 8.67
CA GLY A 20 -9.72 4.42 8.80
C GLY A 20 -11.12 4.92 9.14
N CYS A 21 -12.13 4.08 8.89
CA CYS A 21 -13.52 4.43 9.21
C CYS A 21 -13.67 4.64 10.73
N PRO A 22 -14.05 5.86 11.18
CA PRO A 22 -14.03 6.28 12.59
C PRO A 22 -15.15 5.70 13.46
N VAL A 23 -16.08 4.96 12.87
CA VAL A 23 -17.12 4.26 13.63
C VAL A 23 -16.45 3.25 14.57
N PRO A 24 -16.84 3.19 15.86
CA PRO A 24 -16.21 2.32 16.85
C PRO A 24 -16.03 0.88 16.36
N ASN A 25 -14.82 0.35 16.54
CA ASN A 25 -14.41 -1.01 16.13
C ASN A 25 -14.44 -1.29 14.61
N CYS A 26 -14.47 -0.27 13.74
CA CYS A 26 -14.42 -0.46 12.29
C CYS A 26 -13.01 -0.39 11.71
N GLY A 27 -12.41 0.80 11.60
CA GLY A 27 -11.06 0.99 11.09
C GLY A 27 -10.83 0.63 9.61
N ASN A 28 -11.90 0.44 8.84
CA ASN A 28 -11.79 0.09 7.43
C ASN A 28 -11.18 1.25 6.60
N PRO A 29 -10.10 1.03 5.82
CA PRO A 29 -9.41 2.08 5.05
C PRO A 29 -10.11 2.50 3.75
N TYR A 30 -11.14 1.79 3.31
CA TYR A 30 -11.87 2.03 2.07
C TYR A 30 -12.96 3.09 2.28
N LEU A 31 -12.59 4.37 2.13
CA LEU A 31 -13.41 5.51 2.56
C LEU A 31 -14.20 6.21 1.44
N GLU A 32 -15.37 6.71 1.80
CA GLU A 32 -16.32 7.53 1.05
C GLU A 32 -16.62 8.84 1.82
N TRP A 33 -17.21 9.83 1.15
CA TRP A 33 -17.39 11.19 1.69
C TRP A 33 -18.86 11.50 1.96
N HIS A 34 -19.21 11.58 3.24
CA HIS A 34 -20.57 11.90 3.68
C HIS A 34 -20.69 13.40 4.01
N HIS A 35 -21.79 14.02 3.60
CA HIS A 35 -22.14 15.42 3.93
C HIS A 35 -23.32 15.38 4.90
N PHE A 36 -23.16 15.95 6.10
CA PHE A 36 -24.16 15.86 7.16
C PHE A 36 -24.59 17.21 7.75
N ASP A 37 -23.79 18.27 7.59
CA ASP A 37 -24.10 19.58 8.17
C ASP A 37 -23.75 20.79 7.25
N PRO A 38 -24.69 21.26 6.42
CA PRO A 38 -25.97 20.62 6.11
C PRO A 38 -25.78 19.42 5.16
N PRO A 39 -26.76 18.51 5.04
CA PRO A 39 -26.66 17.42 4.07
C PRO A 39 -26.66 17.94 2.63
N TRP A 40 -26.12 17.13 1.71
CA TRP A 40 -25.96 17.51 0.29
C TRP A 40 -27.27 17.94 -0.39
N SER A 41 -28.42 17.38 0.02
CA SER A 41 -29.74 17.74 -0.50
C SER A 41 -30.18 19.16 -0.13
N ILE A 42 -29.62 19.74 0.93
CA ILE A 42 -29.91 21.09 1.42
C ILE A 42 -28.87 22.07 0.87
N GLU A 43 -27.59 21.74 0.93
CA GLU A 43 -26.53 22.56 0.36
C GLU A 43 -25.46 21.70 -0.32
N ASN A 44 -25.11 22.06 -1.55
CA ASN A 44 -24.00 21.43 -2.27
C ASN A 44 -22.68 22.10 -1.85
N HIS A 45 -22.11 21.70 -0.70
CA HIS A 45 -20.88 22.27 -0.15
C HIS A 45 -19.76 21.21 -0.01
N HIS A 46 -18.51 21.64 0.16
CA HIS A 46 -17.38 20.74 0.45
C HIS A 46 -16.56 21.22 1.67
N ARG A 47 -17.27 21.72 2.69
CA ARG A 47 -16.65 22.20 3.94
C ARG A 47 -16.34 20.99 4.82
N PRO A 48 -15.06 20.75 5.20
CA PRO A 48 -14.71 19.61 6.06
C PRO A 48 -15.53 19.53 7.34
N ASP A 49 -15.84 20.66 7.98
CA ASP A 49 -16.59 20.70 9.24
C ASP A 49 -17.97 20.03 9.16
N GLY A 50 -18.64 20.12 8.00
CA GLY A 50 -19.94 19.49 7.74
C GLY A 50 -19.85 18.15 6.99
N MET A 51 -18.67 17.54 6.99
CA MET A 51 -18.36 16.32 6.25
C MET A 51 -17.54 15.33 7.08
N ILE A 52 -17.65 14.05 6.71
CA ILE A 52 -16.89 12.97 7.36
C ILE A 52 -16.53 11.86 6.36
N ALA A 53 -15.38 11.22 6.57
CA ALA A 53 -14.96 10.04 5.85
C ALA A 53 -15.47 8.76 6.53
N LEU A 54 -16.17 7.89 5.80
CA LEU A 54 -16.75 6.65 6.31
C LEU A 54 -16.52 5.50 5.33
N CYS A 55 -16.47 4.24 5.78
CA CYS A 55 -16.49 3.11 4.84
C CYS A 55 -17.87 2.96 4.17
N THR A 56 -17.95 2.25 3.04
CA THR A 56 -19.21 2.09 2.28
C THR A 56 -20.39 1.61 3.15
N GLN A 57 -20.16 0.72 4.11
CA GLN A 57 -21.22 0.26 5.02
C GLN A 57 -21.73 1.40 5.92
N HIS A 58 -20.82 2.10 6.60
CA HIS A 58 -21.19 3.16 7.52
C HIS A 58 -21.63 4.44 6.83
N HIS A 59 -21.17 4.69 5.60
CA HIS A 59 -21.69 5.75 4.75
C HIS A 59 -23.16 5.51 4.40
N LYS A 60 -23.54 4.27 4.01
CA LYS A 60 -24.95 3.90 3.80
C LYS A 60 -25.78 4.05 5.08
N ASN A 61 -25.24 3.67 6.24
CA ASN A 61 -25.93 3.86 7.52
C ASN A 61 -26.16 5.36 7.79
N ALA A 62 -25.17 6.21 7.54
CA ALA A 62 -25.27 7.66 7.69
C ALA A 62 -26.30 8.26 6.71
N ASP A 63 -26.27 7.87 5.43
CA ASP A 63 -27.27 8.28 4.44
C ASP A 63 -28.71 7.89 4.84
N ASN A 64 -28.87 6.86 5.66
CA ASN A 64 -30.17 6.42 6.20
C ASN A 64 -30.45 6.93 7.63
N ASN A 65 -29.72 7.96 8.09
CA ASN A 65 -29.91 8.60 9.40
C ASN A 65 -29.71 7.67 10.62
N ALA A 66 -28.93 6.60 10.47
CA ALA A 66 -28.57 5.74 11.60
C ALA A 66 -27.63 6.45 12.60
N TYR A 67 -27.03 7.57 12.20
CA TYR A 67 -26.18 8.43 13.03
C TYR A 67 -26.72 9.85 13.04
N THR A 68 -26.70 10.46 14.22
CA THR A 68 -26.98 11.89 14.41
C THR A 68 -25.75 12.74 14.03
N ASN A 69 -25.96 14.04 13.74
CA ASN A 69 -24.86 14.97 13.45
C ASN A 69 -23.83 15.01 14.60
N ASP A 70 -24.28 15.01 15.85
CA ASP A 70 -23.39 15.00 17.02
C ASP A 70 -22.53 13.73 17.08
N GLN A 71 -23.10 12.55 16.77
CA GLN A 71 -22.35 11.31 16.68
C GLN A 71 -21.32 11.36 15.54
N LEU A 72 -21.68 11.91 14.38
CA LEU A 72 -20.73 12.07 13.27
C LEU A 72 -19.58 13.01 13.66
N ILE A 73 -19.87 14.14 14.33
CA ILE A 73 -18.85 15.05 14.88
C ILE A 73 -17.96 14.33 15.91
N GLU A 74 -18.54 13.49 16.77
CA GLU A 74 -17.79 12.70 17.74
C GLU A 74 -16.89 11.66 17.06
N PHE A 75 -17.38 10.97 16.03
CA PHE A 75 -16.57 10.04 15.25
C PHE A 75 -15.35 10.73 14.63
N LYS A 76 -15.46 11.97 14.14
CA LYS A 76 -14.28 12.73 13.65
C LYS A 76 -13.19 12.91 14.71
N LYS A 77 -13.54 12.94 16.00
CA LYS A 77 -12.58 13.03 17.11
C LYS A 77 -11.97 11.67 17.44
N ASN A 78 -12.71 10.60 17.15
CA ASN A 78 -12.25 9.22 17.28
C ASN A 78 -11.40 8.85 16.06
N LYS A 79 -10.21 9.48 15.97
CA LYS A 79 -9.13 9.02 15.09
C LYS A 79 -8.91 7.57 15.41
N VAL A 80 -9.33 6.67 14.53
CA VAL A 80 -9.16 5.24 14.75
C VAL A 80 -7.70 5.04 15.13
N ASN A 81 -7.48 4.50 16.34
CA ASN A 81 -6.18 4.13 16.84
C ASN A 81 -5.35 3.62 15.67
N SER A 82 -4.22 4.27 15.38
CA SER A 82 -3.25 3.92 14.33
C SER A 82 -2.83 2.44 14.37
N GLU A 83 -3.15 1.73 15.46
CA GLU A 83 -3.01 0.28 15.67
C GLU A 83 -4.08 -0.61 14.98
N LYS A 84 -5.13 -0.05 14.34
CA LYS A 84 -6.31 -0.83 13.89
C LYS A 84 -6.88 -0.44 12.52
N VAL A 85 -6.09 0.10 11.60
CA VAL A 85 -6.51 0.09 10.19
C VAL A 85 -6.57 -1.37 9.74
N LYS A 86 -7.78 -1.93 9.71
CA LYS A 86 -8.04 -3.34 9.41
C LYS A 86 -8.91 -3.43 8.18
N GLY A 87 -8.45 -4.21 7.21
CA GLY A 87 -9.17 -4.48 5.98
C GLY A 87 -8.45 -5.58 5.22
N ASN A 88 -9.19 -6.25 4.35
CA ASN A 88 -8.61 -7.17 3.38
C ASN A 88 -8.54 -6.47 2.04
N PHE A 89 -7.46 -6.71 1.32
CA PHE A 89 -7.35 -6.39 -0.09
C PHE A 89 -8.00 -7.52 -0.89
N GLU A 90 -9.23 -7.31 -1.36
CA GLU A 90 -10.10 -8.37 -1.90
C GLU A 90 -9.71 -8.87 -3.30
N TRP A 91 -8.62 -8.35 -3.90
CA TRP A 91 -8.13 -8.87 -5.18
C TRP A 91 -7.42 -10.21 -5.00
N ARG A 92 -8.19 -11.28 -5.17
CA ARG A 92 -7.72 -12.67 -5.22
C ARG A 92 -7.73 -13.17 -6.66
N ARG A 93 -6.56 -13.49 -7.22
CA ARG A 93 -6.43 -13.89 -8.64
C ARG A 93 -5.56 -15.13 -8.78
N ASN A 94 -5.90 -16.00 -9.73
CA ASN A 94 -5.13 -17.22 -9.99
C ASN A 94 -3.80 -16.93 -10.71
N LYS A 95 -3.78 -15.88 -11.54
CA LYS A 95 -2.62 -15.42 -12.31
C LYS A 95 -2.51 -13.89 -12.23
N LEU A 96 -1.28 -13.39 -12.07
CA LEU A 96 -0.98 -11.96 -11.91
C LEU A 96 0.29 -11.60 -12.69
N LEU A 97 0.26 -10.49 -13.41
CA LEU A 97 1.46 -9.82 -13.89
C LEU A 97 1.80 -8.68 -12.92
N THR A 98 2.90 -8.81 -12.19
CA THR A 98 3.42 -7.72 -11.36
C THR A 98 4.29 -6.82 -12.21
N VAL A 99 3.99 -5.53 -12.23
CA VAL A 99 4.79 -4.51 -12.92
C VAL A 99 5.48 -3.67 -11.85
N VAL A 100 6.80 -3.78 -11.73
CA VAL A 100 7.59 -2.99 -10.77
C VAL A 100 8.49 -2.05 -11.55
N GLY A 101 8.14 -0.75 -11.50
CA GLY A 101 8.89 0.31 -12.16
C GLY A 101 9.19 0.04 -13.63
N GLY A 102 8.19 -0.33 -14.42
CA GLY A 102 8.34 -0.62 -15.86
C GLY A 102 9.00 -1.97 -16.20
N ASN A 103 9.25 -2.84 -15.21
CA ASN A 103 9.68 -4.22 -15.40
C ASN A 103 8.53 -5.19 -15.11
N PHE A 104 8.47 -6.30 -15.84
CA PHE A 104 7.32 -7.20 -15.89
C PHE A 104 7.68 -8.57 -15.30
N TYR A 105 6.90 -9.04 -14.33
CA TYR A 105 7.12 -10.29 -13.60
C TYR A 105 5.85 -11.13 -13.60
N TYR A 106 5.81 -12.16 -14.43
CA TYR A 106 4.67 -13.07 -14.57
C TYR A 106 4.94 -14.38 -13.82
N GLU A 107 4.01 -14.83 -12.97
CA GLU A 107 4.20 -16.06 -12.17
C GLU A 107 5.56 -16.09 -11.44
N THR A 108 5.93 -14.95 -10.85
CA THR A 108 7.22 -14.74 -10.18
C THR A 108 6.94 -14.33 -8.74
N PRO A 109 7.07 -15.24 -7.76
CA PRO A 109 6.59 -15.02 -6.39
C PRO A 109 7.37 -13.93 -5.65
N ARG A 110 8.62 -13.65 -5.99
CA ARG A 110 9.41 -12.58 -5.35
C ARG A 110 9.76 -11.54 -6.42
N ALA A 111 8.86 -10.61 -6.69
CA ALA A 111 9.01 -9.66 -7.79
C ALA A 111 10.20 -8.71 -7.55
N LEU A 112 10.36 -8.23 -6.31
CA LEU A 112 11.47 -7.35 -5.93
C LEU A 112 12.02 -7.71 -4.55
N VAL A 113 13.34 -7.94 -4.52
CA VAL A 113 14.14 -8.18 -3.32
C VAL A 113 15.25 -7.13 -3.25
N ILE A 114 15.36 -6.43 -2.11
CA ILE A 114 16.44 -5.47 -1.86
C ILE A 114 17.10 -5.83 -0.52
N ASP A 115 18.41 -6.04 -0.52
CA ASP A 115 19.17 -6.43 0.68
C ASP A 115 18.55 -7.61 1.44
N ASN A 116 18.08 -8.62 0.69
CA ASN A 116 17.32 -9.79 1.17
C ASN A 116 15.94 -9.52 1.79
N HIS A 117 15.44 -8.28 1.78
CA HIS A 117 14.05 -7.99 2.13
C HIS A 117 13.14 -8.23 0.92
N ASP A 118 12.05 -8.96 1.13
CA ASP A 118 10.97 -9.12 0.15
C ASP A 118 10.10 -7.87 0.10
N VAL A 119 10.54 -6.88 -0.68
CA VAL A 119 9.84 -5.60 -0.83
C VAL A 119 8.49 -5.79 -1.51
N VAL A 120 8.46 -6.63 -2.55
CA VAL A 120 7.24 -7.02 -3.26
C VAL A 120 7.26 -8.51 -3.53
N SER A 121 6.32 -9.23 -2.93
CA SER A 121 6.18 -10.68 -3.13
C SER A 121 4.73 -11.13 -3.18
N LEU A 122 4.52 -12.34 -3.68
CA LEU A 122 3.25 -13.00 -3.84
C LEU A 122 3.30 -14.35 -3.13
N THR A 123 2.22 -14.67 -2.42
CA THR A 123 1.99 -15.98 -1.80
C THR A 123 0.68 -16.55 -2.31
N ARG A 124 0.50 -17.87 -2.28
CA ARG A 124 -0.81 -18.49 -2.58
C ARG A 124 -1.53 -18.83 -1.29
N ASP A 125 -2.83 -18.57 -1.25
CA ASP A 125 -3.70 -19.09 -0.19
C ASP A 125 -4.03 -20.58 -0.41
N GLU A 126 -4.75 -21.18 0.53
CA GLU A 126 -5.17 -22.60 0.48
C GLU A 126 -6.02 -22.94 -0.76
N ASN A 127 -6.69 -21.93 -1.34
CA ASN A 127 -7.51 -22.07 -2.54
C ASN A 127 -6.71 -21.78 -3.83
N GLY A 128 -5.40 -21.52 -3.70
CA GLY A 128 -4.51 -21.25 -4.83
C GLY A 128 -4.53 -19.80 -5.33
N TYR A 129 -5.23 -18.88 -4.67
CA TYR A 129 -5.25 -17.47 -5.08
C TYR A 129 -3.96 -16.76 -4.69
N LEU A 130 -3.41 -15.95 -5.61
CA LEU A 130 -2.29 -15.07 -5.31
C LEU A 130 -2.73 -13.93 -4.39
N LEU A 131 -1.93 -13.74 -3.35
CA LEU A 131 -2.03 -12.68 -2.35
C LEU A 131 -0.76 -11.82 -2.42
N LEU A 132 -0.94 -10.50 -2.39
CA LEU A 132 0.16 -9.55 -2.41
C LEU A 132 0.74 -9.34 -1.00
N ASN A 133 2.05 -9.27 -0.94
CA ASN A 133 2.82 -8.84 0.22
C ASN A 133 3.67 -7.63 -0.20
N VAL A 134 3.70 -6.62 0.66
CA VAL A 134 4.53 -5.43 0.48
C VAL A 134 5.16 -5.06 1.81
N GLU A 135 6.48 -4.94 1.81
CA GLU A 135 7.24 -4.44 2.96
C GLU A 135 8.03 -3.21 2.50
N MET A 136 7.50 -2.02 2.79
CA MET A 136 8.20 -0.78 2.43
C MET A 136 9.51 -0.67 3.21
N LEU A 137 10.58 -0.29 2.52
CA LEU A 137 11.88 -0.01 3.13
C LEU A 137 12.05 1.49 3.39
N SER A 138 12.81 1.86 4.42
CA SER A 138 13.22 3.24 4.69
C SER A 138 14.53 3.31 5.47
N VAL A 139 15.27 4.39 5.29
CA VAL A 139 16.39 4.75 6.18
C VAL A 139 15.92 5.47 7.45
N SER A 140 14.63 5.82 7.50
CA SER A 140 13.95 6.39 8.66
C SER A 140 13.59 5.31 9.68
N LYS A 141 13.54 5.65 10.98
CA LYS A 141 13.18 4.70 12.06
C LYS A 141 11.68 4.49 12.19
N GLU A 142 10.91 5.46 11.71
CA GLU A 142 9.45 5.49 11.77
C GLU A 142 8.88 4.33 10.96
N GLU A 143 7.72 3.88 11.40
CA GLU A 143 7.00 2.79 10.80
C GLU A 143 6.58 3.09 9.35
N ARG A 144 6.55 2.04 8.53
CA ARG A 144 6.15 2.03 7.13
C ARG A 144 5.20 0.88 6.87
N LEU A 145 4.50 0.96 5.74
CA LEU A 145 3.53 -0.03 5.31
C LEU A 145 4.11 -1.45 5.37
N ILE A 146 3.40 -2.32 6.08
CA ILE A 146 3.52 -3.78 5.99
C ILE A 146 2.17 -4.33 5.56
N MET A 147 2.16 -5.00 4.41
CA MET A 147 1.04 -5.78 3.92
C MET A 147 1.48 -7.24 3.80
N ARG A 148 0.72 -8.16 4.38
CA ARG A 148 0.95 -9.60 4.24
C ARG A 148 -0.32 -10.30 3.82
N GLY A 149 -0.23 -11.12 2.78
CA GLY A 149 -1.35 -11.91 2.29
C GLY A 149 -2.59 -11.06 1.99
N ASN A 150 -2.42 -9.91 1.34
CA ASN A 150 -3.48 -8.91 1.10
C ASN A 150 -4.04 -8.23 2.37
N CYS A 151 -3.50 -8.47 3.56
CA CYS A 151 -3.95 -7.85 4.81
C CYS A 151 -3.06 -6.67 5.20
N TRP A 152 -3.66 -5.58 5.65
CA TRP A 152 -2.95 -4.45 6.25
C TRP A 152 -2.48 -4.85 7.66
N GLU A 153 -1.18 -5.01 7.85
CA GLU A 153 -0.61 -5.28 9.18
C GLU A 153 -0.18 -3.98 9.87
N ASN A 154 0.40 -3.07 9.11
CA ASN A 154 0.84 -1.78 9.61
C ASN A 154 0.81 -0.73 8.49
N ILE A 155 0.45 0.52 8.80
CA ILE A 155 0.56 1.65 7.87
C ILE A 155 1.53 2.74 8.35
N GLY A 156 2.04 2.64 9.59
CA GLY A 156 2.83 3.69 10.22
C GLY A 156 2.07 5.01 10.36
N ASN A 157 2.78 6.13 10.18
CA ASN A 157 2.23 7.50 10.29
C ASN A 157 2.36 8.27 8.97
N PRO A 158 1.54 7.95 7.95
CA PRO A 158 1.61 8.65 6.68
C PRO A 158 1.03 10.06 6.77
N ILE A 159 1.53 10.99 5.95
CA ILE A 159 0.92 12.31 5.74
C ILE A 159 -0.30 12.22 4.81
N ASP A 160 -0.36 11.18 3.98
CA ASP A 160 -1.49 10.90 3.11
C ASP A 160 -1.59 9.38 2.83
N PHE A 161 -2.80 8.83 2.92
CA PHE A 161 -3.09 7.43 2.59
C PHE A 161 -4.41 7.32 1.82
N LYS A 162 -4.36 6.83 0.58
CA LYS A 162 -5.47 6.74 -0.35
C LYS A 162 -5.79 5.27 -0.63
N CYS A 163 -7.03 4.88 -0.37
CA CYS A 163 -7.58 3.59 -0.76
C CYS A 163 -9.05 3.77 -1.18
N PRO A 164 -9.38 3.83 -2.48
CA PRO A 164 -10.75 4.01 -2.91
C PRO A 164 -11.57 2.74 -2.62
N PRO A 165 -12.89 2.84 -2.44
CA PRO A 165 -13.77 1.69 -2.18
C PRO A 165 -13.69 0.55 -3.19
N SER A 166 -13.30 0.85 -4.43
CA SER A 166 -13.08 -0.17 -5.47
C SER A 166 -11.90 -1.09 -5.20
N GLY A 167 -11.01 -0.74 -4.25
CA GLY A 167 -9.77 -1.47 -3.99
C GLY A 167 -8.85 -1.54 -5.19
N LYS A 168 -8.97 -0.63 -6.17
CA LYS A 168 -8.13 -0.65 -7.39
C LYS A 168 -6.83 0.11 -7.28
N GLU A 169 -6.66 0.86 -6.19
CA GLU A 169 -5.52 1.75 -6.03
C GLU A 169 -5.17 1.89 -4.56
N ILE A 170 -3.89 1.94 -4.28
CA ILE A 170 -3.32 2.25 -2.97
C ILE A 170 -2.27 3.31 -3.23
N GLU A 171 -2.29 4.40 -2.46
CA GLU A 171 -1.18 5.37 -2.46
C GLU A 171 -0.92 5.81 -1.02
N ILE A 172 0.33 5.70 -0.56
CA ILE A 172 0.74 6.10 0.79
C ILE A 172 2.00 6.98 0.72
N LYS A 173 1.99 8.08 1.46
CA LYS A 173 3.05 9.09 1.50
C LYS A 173 3.47 9.39 2.92
N TYR A 174 4.75 9.55 3.16
CA TYR A 174 5.32 9.90 4.46
C TYR A 174 6.03 11.26 4.40
N GLU A 175 6.20 11.86 5.57
CA GLU A 175 6.78 13.21 5.72
C GLU A 175 8.21 13.29 5.17
N ASN A 176 9.00 12.22 5.29
CA ASN A 176 10.37 12.18 4.78
C ASN A 176 10.45 12.08 3.25
N GLY A 177 9.32 11.93 2.55
CA GLY A 177 9.26 11.76 1.10
C GLY A 177 9.08 10.31 0.63
N ASP A 178 9.08 9.32 1.52
CA ASP A 178 8.81 7.94 1.10
C ASP A 178 7.40 7.84 0.51
N LEU A 179 7.29 7.07 -0.57
CA LEU A 179 6.06 6.91 -1.33
C LEU A 179 5.89 5.45 -1.72
N LEU A 180 4.65 4.97 -1.73
CA LEU A 180 4.26 3.76 -2.46
C LEU A 180 2.92 4.00 -3.14
N SER A 181 2.79 3.51 -4.36
CA SER A 181 1.55 3.42 -5.13
C SER A 181 1.41 2.02 -5.69
N ILE A 182 0.24 1.41 -5.52
CA ILE A 182 -0.12 0.11 -6.10
C ILE A 182 -1.43 0.29 -6.87
N LYS A 183 -1.48 -0.13 -8.13
CA LYS A 183 -2.68 -0.07 -8.97
C LYS A 183 -3.02 -1.44 -9.53
N PHE A 184 -4.31 -1.78 -9.47
CA PHE A 184 -4.83 -3.04 -9.96
C PHE A 184 -5.86 -2.80 -11.04
N TYR A 185 -5.65 -3.47 -12.17
CA TYR A 185 -6.54 -3.40 -13.32
C TYR A 185 -6.44 -4.67 -14.15
N VAL A 186 -7.44 -4.89 -14.98
CA VAL A 186 -7.49 -6.04 -15.89
C VAL A 186 -7.25 -5.55 -17.31
N ILE A 187 -6.37 -6.24 -18.03
CA ILE A 187 -6.19 -6.09 -19.46
C ILE A 187 -6.86 -7.30 -20.13
N ASN A 188 -7.77 -7.05 -21.06
CA ASN A 188 -8.61 -8.12 -21.62
C ASN A 188 -8.03 -8.79 -22.88
N ASN A 189 -7.05 -8.17 -23.55
CA ASN A 189 -6.48 -8.71 -24.78
C ASN A 189 -5.10 -8.09 -25.08
N LYS A 190 -4.41 -8.65 -26.09
CA LYS A 190 -3.09 -8.20 -26.56
C LYS A 190 -3.08 -6.74 -27.06
N GLU A 191 -4.18 -6.26 -27.64
CA GLU A 191 -4.28 -4.87 -28.14
C GLU A 191 -4.25 -3.85 -27.00
N LEU A 192 -5.03 -4.10 -25.94
CA LEU A 192 -5.03 -3.29 -24.74
C LEU A 192 -3.68 -3.38 -24.00
N PHE A 193 -3.04 -4.55 -24.00
CA PHE A 193 -1.67 -4.67 -23.47
C PHE A 193 -0.70 -3.74 -24.21
N LYS A 194 -0.73 -3.76 -25.54
CA LYS A 194 0.09 -2.87 -26.37
C LYS A 194 -0.21 -1.40 -26.14
N LYS A 195 -1.47 -1.04 -26.00
CA LYS A 195 -1.88 0.34 -25.69
C LYS A 195 -1.36 0.80 -24.33
N ASN A 196 -1.44 -0.05 -23.31
CA ASN A 196 -1.09 0.31 -21.94
C ASN A 196 0.43 0.38 -21.72
N PHE A 197 1.20 -0.53 -22.32
CA PHE A 197 2.64 -0.65 -22.07
C PHE A 197 3.53 -0.25 -23.25
N ASN A 198 2.93 0.19 -24.36
CA ASN A 198 3.64 0.49 -25.61
C ASN A 198 4.53 -0.68 -26.09
N ARG A 199 4.06 -1.93 -25.91
CA ARG A 199 4.80 -3.16 -26.20
C ARG A 199 3.87 -4.31 -26.55
N ASN A 200 4.27 -5.18 -27.49
CA ASN A 200 3.50 -6.39 -27.78
C ASN A 200 3.50 -7.36 -26.57
N ALA A 201 2.33 -7.92 -26.27
CA ALA A 201 2.19 -8.97 -25.27
C ALA A 201 2.94 -10.24 -25.72
N PRO A 202 3.78 -10.85 -24.87
CA PRO A 202 4.31 -12.18 -25.13
C PRO A 202 3.21 -13.22 -25.33
N ASP A 203 3.45 -14.22 -26.16
CA ASP A 203 2.44 -15.21 -26.54
C ASP A 203 2.02 -16.14 -25.39
N PHE A 204 2.89 -16.30 -24.39
CA PHE A 204 2.59 -17.08 -23.18
C PHE A 204 1.65 -16.37 -22.21
N LEU A 205 1.29 -15.10 -22.44
CA LEU A 205 0.35 -14.39 -21.59
C LEU A 205 -1.09 -14.80 -21.91
N GLU A 206 -1.78 -15.25 -20.87
CA GLU A 206 -3.20 -15.56 -20.93
C GLU A 206 -4.03 -14.34 -20.54
N PHE A 207 -5.08 -14.08 -21.32
CA PHE A 207 -6.04 -13.00 -21.09
C PHE A 207 -7.42 -13.58 -20.72
N PRO A 208 -8.20 -12.91 -19.84
CA PRO A 208 -7.92 -11.62 -19.22
C PRO A 208 -6.80 -11.68 -18.17
N LEU A 209 -5.88 -10.72 -18.23
CA LEU A 209 -4.70 -10.64 -17.39
C LEU A 209 -4.90 -9.59 -16.31
N THR A 210 -4.75 -9.98 -15.04
CA THR A 210 -4.70 -9.00 -13.96
C THR A 210 -3.30 -8.43 -13.82
N ILE A 211 -3.22 -7.11 -13.75
CA ILE A 211 -2.01 -6.33 -13.50
C ILE A 211 -1.99 -5.85 -12.05
N SER A 212 -0.84 -5.98 -11.39
CA SER A 212 -0.49 -5.23 -10.17
C SER A 212 0.69 -4.32 -10.49
N GLU A 213 0.44 -3.03 -10.65
CA GLU A 213 1.46 -2.03 -10.98
C GLU A 213 1.92 -1.33 -9.71
N ILE A 214 3.19 -1.50 -9.36
CA ILE A 214 3.79 -1.05 -8.12
C ILE A 214 4.89 -0.03 -8.43
N ASN A 215 4.77 1.11 -7.77
CA ASN A 215 5.70 2.23 -7.85
C ASN A 215 6.02 2.68 -6.43
N PHE A 216 7.27 3.00 -6.13
CA PHE A 216 7.64 3.49 -4.80
C PHE A 216 8.92 4.31 -4.86
N GLU A 217 9.13 5.10 -3.81
CA GLU A 217 10.31 5.92 -3.61
C GLU A 217 10.77 5.74 -2.17
N VAL A 218 12.08 5.56 -1.98
CA VAL A 218 12.68 5.56 -0.65
C VAL A 218 13.58 6.77 -0.55
N SER A 219 13.12 7.78 0.18
CA SER A 219 13.83 9.04 0.36
C SER A 219 15.11 8.86 1.19
N GLY A 220 16.09 9.72 0.93
CA GLY A 220 17.43 9.63 1.53
C GLY A 220 18.32 8.57 0.89
N VAL A 221 17.80 7.76 -0.03
CA VAL A 221 18.59 6.86 -0.89
C VAL A 221 18.14 7.01 -2.33
N ASN A 222 19.02 6.70 -3.28
CA ASN A 222 18.72 6.83 -4.70
C ASN A 222 17.89 5.62 -5.20
N ILE A 223 16.68 5.42 -4.68
CA ILE A 223 15.79 4.32 -5.10
C ILE A 223 14.43 4.89 -5.51
N TYR A 224 14.16 4.83 -6.81
CA TYR A 224 12.94 5.38 -7.43
C TYR A 224 12.36 4.36 -8.41
N VAL A 225 11.21 3.79 -8.08
CA VAL A 225 10.48 2.82 -8.88
C VAL A 225 9.23 3.50 -9.43
N SER A 226 9.18 3.74 -10.74
CA SER A 226 8.09 4.48 -11.39
C SER A 226 7.72 3.86 -12.74
N PRO A 227 6.61 4.25 -13.37
CA PRO A 227 6.25 3.73 -14.70
C PRO A 227 7.32 3.99 -15.77
N LYS A 228 8.25 4.95 -15.52
CA LYS A 228 9.38 5.27 -16.40
C LYS A 228 10.60 4.36 -16.22
N GLY A 229 10.60 3.45 -15.24
CA GLY A 229 11.76 2.63 -14.92
C GLY A 229 11.99 2.51 -13.41
N THR A 230 12.83 1.53 -13.06
CA THR A 230 13.41 1.36 -11.73
C THR A 230 14.80 1.97 -11.73
N ASN A 231 14.99 3.05 -10.97
CA ASN A 231 16.28 3.72 -10.81
C ASN A 231 16.83 3.36 -9.43
N ILE A 232 18.00 2.74 -9.40
CA ILE A 232 18.69 2.35 -8.17
C ILE A 232 20.13 2.84 -8.28
N GLN A 233 20.51 3.76 -7.39
CA GLN A 233 21.76 4.51 -7.45
C GLN A 233 21.93 5.19 -8.81
N THR A 234 22.97 4.85 -9.56
CA THR A 234 23.27 5.39 -10.89
C THR A 234 22.71 4.52 -12.02
N ASN A 235 22.02 3.42 -11.71
CA ASN A 235 21.54 2.46 -12.69
C ASN A 235 20.04 2.64 -12.94
N GLN A 236 19.62 2.41 -14.18
CA GLN A 236 18.21 2.35 -14.57
C GLN A 236 17.90 0.98 -15.18
N PHE A 237 16.85 0.35 -14.67
CA PHE A 237 16.32 -0.93 -15.13
C PHE A 237 14.91 -0.72 -15.68
N ILE A 238 14.70 -1.03 -16.95
CA ILE A 238 13.41 -0.83 -17.62
C ILE A 238 13.18 -1.91 -18.67
N GLY A 239 11.92 -2.33 -18.83
CA GLY A 239 11.50 -3.16 -19.95
C GLY A 239 11.96 -4.62 -19.86
N ASN A 240 12.46 -5.09 -18.71
CA ASN A 240 12.66 -6.52 -18.49
C ASN A 240 11.30 -7.24 -18.48
N PHE A 241 11.25 -8.45 -19.04
CA PHE A 241 10.13 -9.38 -18.86
C PHE A 241 10.65 -10.72 -18.35
N SER A 242 10.26 -11.08 -17.12
CA SER A 242 10.58 -12.36 -16.48
C SER A 242 9.32 -13.17 -16.26
N TYR A 243 9.41 -14.49 -16.45
CA TYR A 243 8.28 -15.40 -16.25
C TYR A 243 8.74 -16.71 -15.61
N ASN A 244 7.95 -17.27 -14.69
CA ASN A 244 8.26 -18.52 -13.97
C ASN A 244 9.63 -18.53 -13.27
N CYS A 245 10.10 -17.37 -12.81
CA CYS A 245 11.36 -17.24 -12.08
C CYS A 245 11.10 -17.27 -10.56
N GLY A 246 12.04 -17.79 -9.76
CA GLY A 246 11.91 -17.74 -8.29
C GLY A 246 12.00 -16.32 -7.72
N VAL A 247 12.79 -15.45 -8.37
CA VAL A 247 12.95 -14.03 -8.03
C VAL A 247 13.01 -13.23 -9.33
N GLY A 248 12.31 -12.10 -9.37
CA GLY A 248 12.28 -11.19 -10.52
C GLY A 248 13.50 -10.28 -10.56
N MET A 249 13.64 -9.41 -9.56
CA MET A 249 14.83 -8.58 -9.37
C MET A 249 15.34 -8.70 -7.94
N MET A 250 16.64 -8.97 -7.80
CA MET A 250 17.35 -8.99 -6.52
C MET A 250 18.51 -8.01 -6.59
N VAL A 251 18.59 -7.08 -5.63
CA VAL A 251 19.68 -6.11 -5.55
C VAL A 251 20.23 -6.07 -4.13
N ASN A 252 21.55 -6.09 -3.99
CA ASN A 252 22.23 -5.95 -2.70
C ASN A 252 22.98 -4.61 -2.69
N LEU A 253 22.48 -3.67 -1.92
CA LEU A 253 22.98 -2.30 -1.77
C LEU A 253 23.75 -2.10 -0.47
N GLY A 254 23.60 -3.00 0.51
CA GLY A 254 24.24 -2.90 1.82
C GLY A 254 23.68 -1.76 2.67
N ILE A 255 22.44 -1.33 2.42
CA ILE A 255 21.81 -0.24 3.16
C ILE A 255 21.35 -0.75 4.52
N ASN A 256 21.53 0.07 5.55
CA ASN A 256 20.98 -0.22 6.87
C ASN A 256 19.53 0.30 6.95
N TRP A 257 18.58 -0.55 6.60
CA TRP A 257 17.15 -0.29 6.69
C TRP A 257 16.69 -0.16 8.15
N ARG A 258 15.92 0.90 8.46
CA ARG A 258 15.57 1.31 9.83
C ARG A 258 14.07 1.29 10.15
N GLN A 259 13.23 1.14 9.15
CA GLN A 259 11.78 1.17 9.33
C GLN A 259 11.26 -0.02 10.12
N ASN A 260 10.13 0.16 10.79
CA ASN A 260 9.40 -0.92 11.48
C ASN A 260 10.20 -1.64 12.58
N TRP A 261 11.31 -1.07 13.04
CA TRP A 261 12.19 -1.71 14.03
C TRP A 261 11.46 -2.04 15.33
N ASN A 262 10.53 -1.20 15.77
CA ASN A 262 9.73 -1.43 16.97
C ASN A 262 8.75 -2.60 16.84
N LEU A 263 8.46 -3.03 15.61
CA LEU A 263 7.58 -4.17 15.32
C LEU A 263 8.34 -5.49 15.27
N VAL A 264 9.68 -5.45 15.23
CA VAL A 264 10.53 -6.63 15.14
C VAL A 264 10.86 -7.11 16.56
N PRO A 265 10.36 -8.28 17.01
CA PRO A 265 10.62 -8.75 18.36
C PRO A 265 12.12 -9.00 18.58
N VAL A 266 12.62 -8.67 19.76
CA VAL A 266 14.02 -8.95 20.14
C VAL A 266 14.16 -10.45 20.45
N PRO A 267 14.99 -11.20 19.71
CA PRO A 267 15.18 -12.62 19.99
C PRO A 267 16.01 -12.83 21.26
N SER A 268 15.78 -13.96 21.94
CA SER A 268 16.50 -14.32 23.17
C SER A 268 18.02 -14.45 23.01
N LYS A 269 18.52 -14.69 21.80
CA LYS A 269 19.95 -14.77 21.47
C LYS A 269 20.27 -13.86 20.31
N ARG A 270 21.32 -13.04 20.45
CA ARG A 270 21.81 -12.15 19.38
C ARG A 270 22.30 -12.88 18.11
N LEU A 271 22.60 -14.17 18.20
CA LEU A 271 23.00 -15.02 17.07
C LEU A 271 21.82 -15.66 16.33
N SER A 272 20.59 -15.56 16.84
CA SER A 272 19.40 -16.08 16.17
C SER A 272 19.15 -15.36 14.83
N PRO A 273 18.44 -16.01 13.88
CA PRO A 273 17.91 -15.32 12.70
C PRO A 273 17.15 -14.06 13.11
N CYS A 274 17.31 -12.99 12.34
CA CYS A 274 16.63 -11.74 12.62
C CYS A 274 15.13 -11.88 12.30
N PRO A 275 14.20 -11.52 13.22
CA PRO A 275 12.77 -11.70 12.98
C PRO A 275 12.18 -10.84 11.85
N CYS A 276 12.93 -9.87 11.33
CA CYS A 276 12.56 -9.11 10.14
C CYS A 276 12.72 -9.89 8.82
N ASN A 277 13.09 -11.17 8.88
CA ASN A 277 13.24 -12.06 7.73
C ASN A 277 14.27 -11.62 6.67
N SER A 278 15.21 -10.74 7.02
CA SER A 278 16.30 -10.28 6.13
C SER A 278 17.34 -11.36 5.79
N GLY A 279 17.19 -12.59 6.29
CA GLY A 279 18.20 -13.64 6.18
C GLY A 279 19.47 -13.44 7.02
N TYR A 280 19.64 -12.27 7.65
CA TYR A 280 20.77 -11.99 8.54
C TYR A 280 20.52 -12.47 9.97
N ARG A 281 21.60 -12.68 10.74
CA ARG A 281 21.52 -12.86 12.21
C ARG A 281 21.17 -11.54 12.88
N TYR A 282 20.44 -11.58 13.99
CA TYR A 282 19.99 -10.38 14.71
C TYR A 282 21.13 -9.39 14.99
N LYS A 283 22.29 -9.84 15.51
CA LYS A 283 23.45 -8.95 15.79
C LYS A 283 24.01 -8.21 14.57
N HIS A 284 23.75 -8.68 13.37
CA HIS A 284 24.23 -8.08 12.12
C HIS A 284 23.13 -7.29 11.39
N CYS A 285 21.91 -7.31 11.92
CA CYS A 285 20.74 -6.60 11.41
C CYS A 285 20.25 -5.63 12.48
N HIS A 286 19.09 -5.87 13.10
CA HIS A 286 18.49 -4.98 14.11
C HIS A 286 19.39 -4.79 15.35
N GLY A 287 20.11 -5.84 15.77
CA GLY A 287 21.04 -5.77 16.90
C GLY A 287 22.38 -5.09 16.60
N LYS A 288 22.57 -4.51 15.41
CA LYS A 288 23.80 -3.78 15.02
C LYS A 288 23.78 -2.31 15.48
N ILE A 289 22.60 -1.68 15.57
CA ILE A 289 22.45 -0.24 15.87
C ILE A 289 22.15 0.03 17.35
N GLU A 290 21.74 -0.98 18.13
CA GLU A 290 21.66 -0.85 19.61
C GLU A 290 23.01 -0.53 20.27
N LEU A 291 24.12 -0.69 19.54
CA LEU A 291 25.48 -0.40 20.02
C LEU A 291 26.01 0.97 19.54
N SER A 292 25.22 1.75 18.80
CA SER A 292 25.66 3.03 18.21
C SER A 292 24.78 4.22 18.64
N ILE A 293 24.17 4.12 19.81
CA ILE A 293 23.60 5.24 20.58
C ILE A 293 24.54 5.51 21.76
#